data_AF-C7MW69-F1
#
_entry.id   AF-C7MW69-F1
#
_cell.length_a   1.000
_cell.length_b   1.000
_cell.length_c   1.000
_cell.angle_alpha   90.00
_cell.angle_beta   90.00
_cell.angle_gamma   90.00
#
_symmetry.space_group_name_H-M   'P 1'
#
loop_
_entity.id
_entity.type
_entity.pdbx_description
1 polymer ?
#
loop_
_entity_poly.entity_id
_entity_poly.type
_entity_poly.pdbx_seq_one_letter_code
_entity_poly.pdbx_strand_id
1 'polypeptide(L)'
;MSLGEERELVPLGAGFDFEKRGYNRAQVDEHLERLDADIKMLMSDRDAAISQADDLARQLEAARIEIDDLRGQVERLAQPPTTIEGLSERLQRMLRLAQEEASDTKARAEAEASHIRAKAESDASAMRARYEQMLTELAERRKQMEAEHAKVLEDARAEAQRILTEAAEERDRLDREAEQRRTQIEEDFEIAMSQRRTEAMRVLAEQEAASKAEAERRVREASEEAAAIRAQVADEKAKAQAEIERRRRESIEDANRRKQDSISEANARVAEASDEAKRRVREAAEEADRRINEATAKVEELRKLRARIAAQVQAARSMLAEAEAALGHSETRNGDSGEAKGKAGTADTSDKAAKPSDNGEVSGQPDGTAPSNGNNADQPTVQVPTAATPKPTHE
;
A
#
# COMPACT_ATOMS: atom_id res chain seq x y z
N MET A 1 42.70 -103.17 99.86
CA MET A 1 42.37 -104.12 98.76
C MET A 1 43.55 -105.05 98.57
N SER A 2 43.29 -106.30 98.16
CA SER A 2 44.25 -107.27 97.59
C SER A 2 45.74 -107.00 97.80
N LEU A 3 46.32 -107.52 98.89
CA LEU A 3 47.74 -107.92 98.85
C LEU A 3 47.80 -109.15 97.97
N GLY A 4 48.27 -108.98 96.73
CA GLY A 4 48.38 -110.08 95.78
C GLY A 4 49.35 -111.13 96.29
N GLU A 5 48.92 -112.40 96.29
CA GLU A 5 49.79 -113.55 96.53
C GLU A 5 50.71 -113.77 95.32
N GLU A 6 51.62 -112.84 95.05
CA GLU A 6 52.78 -113.12 94.20
C GLU A 6 53.78 -113.92 95.03
N ARG A 7 53.46 -115.20 95.16
CA ARG A 7 54.44 -116.24 95.45
C ARG A 7 55.40 -116.24 94.27
N GLU A 8 56.46 -115.45 94.39
CA GLU A 8 57.58 -115.52 93.46
C GLU A 8 58.16 -116.93 93.56
N LEU A 9 57.74 -117.76 92.61
CA LEU A 9 58.14 -119.15 92.51
C LEU A 9 59.63 -119.14 92.24
N VAL A 10 60.43 -119.39 93.28
CA VAL A 10 61.85 -119.74 93.11
C VAL A 10 61.89 -120.83 92.05
N PRO A 11 62.47 -120.57 90.86
CA PRO A 11 62.53 -121.57 89.82
C PRO A 11 63.53 -122.61 90.31
N LEU A 12 63.01 -123.70 90.88
CA LEU A 12 63.74 -124.94 91.07
C LEU A 12 64.06 -125.46 89.66
N GLY A 13 65.15 -124.93 89.09
CA GLY A 13 65.69 -125.33 87.81
C GLY A 13 65.85 -126.84 87.78
N ALA A 14 65.62 -127.44 86.61
CA ALA A 14 65.73 -128.88 86.43
C ALA A 14 67.04 -129.39 87.05
N GLY A 15 66.93 -130.41 87.91
CA GLY A 15 68.06 -130.92 88.67
C GLY A 15 69.22 -131.34 87.77
N PHE A 16 70.45 -131.17 88.26
CA PHE A 16 71.66 -131.39 87.48
C PHE A 16 71.69 -132.77 86.81
N ASP A 17 72.18 -132.82 85.57
CA ASP A 17 72.38 -134.06 84.83
C ASP A 17 73.42 -134.96 85.53
N PHE A 18 73.31 -136.28 85.38
CA PHE A 18 74.23 -137.24 86.00
C PHE A 18 75.25 -137.80 84.99
N GLU A 19 76.55 -137.71 85.29
CA GLU A 19 77.63 -138.29 84.47
C GLU A 19 78.40 -139.38 85.23
N LYS A 20 78.13 -140.66 84.88
CA LYS A 20 78.79 -141.93 85.26
C LYS A 20 79.12 -142.23 86.75
N ARG A 21 79.16 -141.24 87.64
CA ARG A 21 79.41 -141.37 89.08
C ARG A 21 79.07 -140.12 89.92
N GLY A 22 78.32 -139.16 89.39
CA GLY A 22 77.88 -137.97 90.14
C GLY A 22 77.05 -137.01 89.29
N TYR A 23 76.64 -135.88 89.89
CA TYR A 23 76.08 -134.75 89.14
C TYR A 23 77.14 -134.09 88.24
N ASN A 24 76.70 -133.51 87.13
CA ASN A 24 77.54 -132.76 86.22
C ASN A 24 78.11 -131.53 86.93
N ARG A 25 79.41 -131.60 87.23
CA ARG A 25 80.11 -130.57 88.01
C ARG A 25 80.01 -129.19 87.37
N ALA A 26 80.04 -129.07 86.04
CA ALA A 26 79.94 -127.78 85.38
C ALA A 26 78.58 -127.10 85.61
N GLN A 27 77.48 -127.87 85.60
CA GLN A 27 76.14 -127.34 85.90
C GLN A 27 75.96 -126.97 87.38
N VAL A 28 76.60 -127.72 88.29
CA VAL A 28 76.61 -127.41 89.72
C VAL A 28 77.39 -126.13 90.00
N ASP A 29 78.60 -126.01 89.43
CA ASP A 29 79.46 -124.84 89.58
C ASP A 29 78.76 -123.59 88.99
N GLU A 30 78.12 -123.68 87.81
CA GLU A 30 77.32 -122.59 87.22
C GLU A 30 76.11 -122.18 88.09
N HIS A 31 75.41 -123.14 88.71
CA HIS A 31 74.28 -122.83 89.59
C HIS A 31 74.73 -122.22 90.93
N LEU A 32 75.87 -122.64 91.47
CA LEU A 32 76.46 -122.03 92.65
C LEU A 32 76.93 -120.60 92.36
N GLU A 33 77.56 -120.35 91.21
CA GLU A 33 77.91 -118.98 90.76
C GLU A 33 76.66 -118.11 90.60
N ARG A 34 75.55 -118.67 90.10
CA ARG A 34 74.26 -117.98 90.01
C ARG A 34 73.69 -117.65 91.39
N LEU A 35 73.65 -118.61 92.31
CA LEU A 35 73.17 -118.38 93.68
C LEU A 35 74.04 -117.37 94.44
N ASP A 36 75.37 -117.39 94.25
CA ASP A 36 76.28 -116.40 94.81
C ASP A 36 76.06 -115.00 94.21
N ALA A 37 75.66 -114.91 92.94
CA ALA A 37 75.26 -113.65 92.31
C ALA A 37 73.91 -113.15 92.85
N ASP A 38 72.91 -114.03 92.97
CA ASP A 38 71.58 -113.73 93.50
C ASP A 38 71.66 -113.29 94.98
N ILE A 39 72.50 -113.95 95.79
CA ILE A 39 72.76 -113.55 97.19
C ILE A 39 73.44 -112.17 97.26
N LYS A 40 74.42 -111.89 96.39
CA LYS A 40 75.06 -110.56 96.33
C LYS A 40 74.07 -109.48 95.90
N MET A 41 73.18 -109.77 94.96
CA MET A 41 72.10 -108.86 94.55
C MET A 41 71.14 -108.60 95.71
N LEU A 42 70.62 -109.64 96.38
CA LEU A 42 69.75 -109.50 97.55
C LEU A 42 70.41 -108.77 98.73
N MET A 43 71.73 -108.94 98.94
CA MET A 43 72.47 -108.14 99.92
C MET A 43 72.56 -106.67 99.51
N SER A 44 72.85 -106.38 98.23
CA SER A 44 72.85 -105.01 97.69
C SER A 44 71.46 -104.36 97.82
N ASP A 45 70.40 -105.07 97.47
CA ASP A 45 69.02 -104.58 97.54
C ASP A 45 68.57 -104.36 98.99
N ARG A 46 68.94 -105.27 99.91
CA ARG A 46 68.74 -105.08 101.35
C ARG A 46 69.47 -103.83 101.85
N ASP A 47 70.74 -103.65 101.50
CA ASP A 47 71.55 -102.55 102.01
C ASP A 47 71.10 -101.20 101.41
N ALA A 48 70.61 -101.21 100.17
CA ALA A 48 69.91 -100.07 99.57
C ALA A 48 68.58 -99.76 100.28
N ALA A 49 67.77 -100.77 100.60
CA ALA A 49 66.51 -100.60 101.32
C ALA A 49 66.72 -100.11 102.77
N ILE A 50 67.76 -100.58 103.46
CA ILE A 50 68.17 -100.07 104.79
C ILE A 50 68.58 -98.59 104.67
N SER A 51 69.38 -98.24 103.67
CA SER A 51 69.80 -96.84 103.44
C SER A 51 68.60 -95.93 103.16
N GLN A 52 67.63 -96.38 102.34
CA GLN A 52 66.39 -95.65 102.10
C GLN A 52 65.51 -95.53 103.35
N ALA A 53 65.45 -96.56 104.20
CA ALA A 53 64.72 -96.52 105.46
C ALA A 53 65.35 -95.52 106.44
N ASP A 54 66.68 -95.47 106.53
CA ASP A 54 67.41 -94.50 107.35
C ASP A 54 67.22 -93.06 106.85
N ASP A 55 67.24 -92.83 105.53
CA ASP A 55 66.98 -91.51 104.93
C ASP A 55 65.53 -91.05 105.16
N LEU A 56 64.56 -91.95 105.00
CA LEU A 56 63.15 -91.66 105.32
C LEU A 56 62.95 -91.39 106.81
N ALA A 57 63.63 -92.13 107.70
CA ALA A 57 63.58 -91.88 109.14
C ALA A 57 64.15 -90.49 109.48
N ARG A 58 65.25 -90.07 108.85
CA ARG A 58 65.82 -88.71 109.00
C ARG A 58 64.87 -87.62 108.51
N GLN A 59 64.23 -87.82 107.36
CA GLN A 59 63.24 -86.86 106.83
C GLN A 59 62.00 -86.74 107.73
N LEU A 60 61.51 -87.88 108.24
CA LEU A 60 60.36 -87.91 109.15
C LEU A 60 60.69 -87.20 110.47
N GLU A 61 61.89 -87.41 111.02
CA GLU A 61 62.31 -86.72 112.25
C GLU A 61 62.56 -85.23 112.03
N ALA A 62 63.15 -84.82 110.90
CA ALA A 62 63.26 -83.41 110.53
C ALA A 62 61.88 -82.73 110.40
N ALA A 63 60.93 -83.39 109.75
CA ALA A 63 59.55 -82.89 109.62
C ALA A 63 58.80 -82.86 110.97
N ARG A 64 59.09 -83.80 111.89
CA ARG A 64 58.55 -83.74 113.27
C ARG A 64 59.08 -82.54 114.04
N ILE A 65 60.40 -82.30 113.99
CA ILE A 65 61.03 -81.14 114.62
C ILE A 65 60.43 -79.85 114.05
N GLU A 66 60.29 -79.73 112.73
CA GLU A 66 59.65 -78.56 112.11
C GLU A 66 58.18 -78.39 112.52
N ILE A 67 57.41 -79.47 112.58
CA ILE A 67 56.02 -79.45 113.04
C ILE A 67 55.92 -79.03 114.51
N ASP A 68 56.80 -79.50 115.38
CA ASP A 68 56.78 -79.15 116.80
C ASP A 68 57.32 -77.74 117.06
N ASP A 69 58.28 -77.24 116.27
CA ASP A 69 58.69 -75.84 116.24
C ASP A 69 57.56 -74.92 115.77
N LEU A 70 56.86 -75.29 114.69
CA LEU A 70 55.68 -74.55 114.19
C LEU A 70 54.53 -74.58 115.20
N ARG A 71 54.26 -75.71 115.86
CA ARG A 71 53.28 -75.81 116.96
C ARG A 71 53.68 -74.93 118.14
N GLY A 72 54.95 -74.94 118.52
CA GLY A 72 55.48 -74.07 119.57
C GLY A 72 55.34 -72.58 119.23
N GLN A 73 55.55 -72.20 117.96
CA GLN A 73 55.28 -70.84 117.47
C GLN A 73 53.78 -70.51 117.53
N VAL A 74 52.91 -71.41 117.07
CA VAL A 74 51.45 -71.22 117.11
C VAL A 74 50.94 -71.09 118.55
N GLU A 75 51.40 -71.92 119.48
CA GLU A 75 51.02 -71.84 120.90
C GLU A 75 51.45 -70.50 121.53
N ARG A 76 52.68 -70.04 121.24
CA ARG A 76 53.17 -68.71 121.66
C ARG A 76 52.37 -67.54 121.06
N LEU A 77 51.83 -67.70 119.86
CA LEU A 77 50.99 -66.69 119.19
C LEU A 77 49.51 -66.75 119.60
N ALA A 78 49.04 -67.92 120.06
CA ALA A 78 47.67 -68.18 120.49
C ALA A 78 47.41 -67.76 121.95
N GLN A 79 48.41 -67.88 122.83
CA GLN A 79 48.31 -67.36 124.19
C GLN A 79 48.25 -65.82 124.23
N PRO A 80 47.54 -65.23 125.21
CA PRO A 80 47.56 -63.78 125.40
C PRO A 80 49.00 -63.32 125.72
N PRO A 81 49.51 -62.25 125.09
CA PRO A 81 50.92 -61.89 125.18
C PRO A 81 51.27 -61.39 126.60
N THR A 82 51.93 -62.25 127.37
CA THR A 82 52.48 -61.95 128.70
C THR A 82 53.92 -61.44 128.65
N THR A 83 54.56 -61.47 127.47
CA THR A 83 55.93 -61.01 127.24
C THR A 83 56.00 -59.93 126.14
N ILE A 84 56.96 -59.01 126.26
CA ILE A 84 57.14 -57.89 125.32
C ILE A 84 57.56 -58.38 123.92
N GLU A 85 58.35 -59.45 123.85
CA GLU A 85 58.83 -60.04 122.60
C GLU A 85 57.69 -60.60 121.74
N GLY A 86 56.76 -61.38 122.35
CA GLY A 86 55.59 -61.92 121.65
C GLY A 86 54.62 -60.85 121.14
N LEU A 87 54.51 -59.72 121.86
CA LEU A 87 53.78 -58.54 121.38
C LEU A 87 54.47 -57.94 120.13
N SER A 88 55.80 -57.83 120.13
CA SER A 88 56.56 -57.27 119.02
C SER A 88 56.50 -58.15 117.75
N GLU A 89 56.60 -59.47 117.89
CA GLU A 89 56.50 -60.40 116.74
C GLU A 89 55.10 -60.37 116.12
N ARG A 90 54.05 -60.36 116.95
CA ARG A 90 52.66 -60.24 116.48
C ARG A 90 52.40 -58.90 115.78
N LEU A 91 52.94 -57.80 116.30
CA LEU A 91 52.86 -56.48 115.65
C LEU A 91 53.59 -56.46 114.30
N GLN A 92 54.78 -57.07 114.20
CA GLN A 92 55.50 -57.17 112.94
C GLN A 92 54.74 -58.01 111.89
N ARG A 93 54.18 -59.17 112.29
CA ARG A 93 53.34 -59.99 111.40
C ARG A 93 52.05 -59.26 111.00
N MET A 94 51.41 -58.53 111.91
CA MET A 94 50.23 -57.71 111.62
C MET A 94 50.53 -56.55 110.66
N LEU A 95 51.66 -55.85 110.85
CA LEU A 95 52.11 -54.79 109.94
C LEU A 95 52.43 -55.35 108.55
N ARG A 96 53.07 -56.52 108.48
CA ARG A 96 53.34 -57.19 107.21
C ARG A 96 52.05 -57.59 106.49
N LEU A 97 51.10 -58.23 107.18
CA LEU A 97 49.79 -58.57 106.61
C LEU A 97 49.01 -57.32 106.17
N ALA A 98 49.08 -56.23 106.94
CA ALA A 98 48.46 -54.96 106.56
C ALA A 98 49.14 -54.30 105.34
N GLN A 99 50.47 -54.46 105.17
CA GLN A 99 51.20 -54.01 103.98
C GLN A 99 50.86 -54.87 102.76
N GLU A 100 50.75 -56.19 102.93
CA GLU A 100 50.34 -57.12 101.89
C GLU A 100 48.89 -56.81 101.44
N GLU A 101 47.93 -56.68 102.36
CA GLU A 101 46.53 -56.27 102.06
C GLU A 101 46.44 -54.86 101.44
N ALA A 102 47.27 -53.90 101.89
CA ALA A 102 47.34 -52.57 101.27
C ALA A 102 47.90 -52.61 99.85
N SER A 103 48.83 -53.53 99.55
CA SER A 103 49.36 -53.74 98.20
C SER A 103 48.33 -54.43 97.29
N ASP A 104 47.59 -55.40 97.82
CA ASP A 104 46.52 -56.13 97.13
C ASP A 104 45.34 -55.23 96.78
N THR A 105 44.86 -54.43 97.75
CA THR A 105 43.78 -53.47 97.53
C THR A 105 44.19 -52.39 96.52
N LYS A 106 45.44 -51.91 96.57
CA LYS A 106 45.98 -51.01 95.56
C LYS A 106 46.04 -51.66 94.18
N ALA A 107 46.55 -52.89 94.07
CA ALA A 107 46.64 -53.61 92.80
C ALA A 107 45.26 -53.85 92.17
N ARG A 108 44.25 -54.21 92.97
CA ARG A 108 42.85 -54.33 92.51
C ARG A 108 42.29 -52.99 92.04
N ALA A 109 42.49 -51.91 92.79
CA ALA A 109 42.04 -50.57 92.39
C ALA A 109 42.75 -50.06 91.10
N GLU A 110 44.05 -50.34 90.92
CA GLU A 110 44.79 -50.00 89.70
C GLU A 110 44.30 -50.84 88.50
N ALA A 111 44.02 -52.13 88.69
CA ALA A 111 43.42 -52.99 87.68
C ALA A 111 42.02 -52.50 87.26
N GLU A 112 41.13 -52.23 88.22
CA GLU A 112 39.80 -51.67 87.96
C GLU A 112 39.86 -50.32 87.25
N ALA A 113 40.73 -49.41 87.70
CA ALA A 113 40.94 -48.11 87.05
C ALA A 113 41.46 -48.25 85.62
N SER A 114 42.38 -49.20 85.36
CA SER A 114 42.86 -49.50 84.01
C SER A 114 41.76 -50.05 83.10
N HIS A 115 40.91 -50.93 83.62
CA HIS A 115 39.78 -51.50 82.89
C HIS A 115 38.72 -50.43 82.56
N ILE A 116 38.43 -49.53 83.50
CA ILE A 116 37.52 -48.38 83.27
C ILE A 116 38.09 -47.45 82.20
N ARG A 117 39.39 -47.12 82.24
CA ARG A 117 40.05 -46.30 81.21
C ARG A 117 40.03 -46.97 79.84
N ALA A 118 40.45 -48.23 79.74
CA ALA A 118 40.46 -48.99 78.50
C ALA A 118 39.06 -49.09 77.87
N LYS A 119 38.02 -49.30 78.69
CA LYS A 119 36.62 -49.28 78.23
C LYS A 119 36.21 -47.88 77.74
N ALA A 120 36.50 -46.83 78.49
CA ALA A 120 36.16 -45.46 78.10
C ALA A 120 36.88 -45.01 76.82
N GLU A 121 38.14 -45.42 76.63
CA GLU A 121 38.93 -45.17 75.42
C GLU A 121 38.38 -45.96 74.21
N SER A 122 38.02 -47.23 74.42
CA SER A 122 37.32 -48.05 73.42
C SER A 122 36.01 -47.40 72.99
N ASP A 123 35.13 -47.06 73.94
CA ASP A 123 33.83 -46.44 73.67
C ASP A 123 33.99 -45.07 72.98
N ALA A 124 34.98 -44.27 73.38
CA ALA A 124 35.31 -43.00 72.73
C ALA A 124 35.85 -43.19 71.29
N SER A 125 36.69 -44.21 71.04
CA SER A 125 37.19 -44.53 69.70
C SER A 125 36.05 -45.01 68.78
N ALA A 126 35.14 -45.84 69.30
CA ALA A 126 33.97 -46.32 68.56
C ALA A 126 33.00 -45.18 68.22
N MET A 127 32.81 -44.22 69.14
CA MET A 127 32.03 -43.00 68.84
C MET A 127 32.70 -42.13 67.77
N ARG A 128 34.03 -41.89 67.86
CA ARG A 128 34.76 -41.13 66.82
C ARG A 128 34.64 -41.77 65.45
N ALA A 129 34.89 -43.08 65.33
CA ALA A 129 34.79 -43.81 64.07
C ALA A 129 33.38 -43.72 63.46
N ARG A 130 32.31 -43.80 64.27
CA ARG A 130 30.93 -43.60 63.80
C ARG A 130 30.66 -42.17 63.32
N TYR A 131 31.20 -41.15 64.01
CA TYR A 131 31.06 -39.76 63.56
C TYR A 131 31.85 -39.49 62.28
N GLU A 132 33.05 -40.04 62.13
CA GLU A 132 33.84 -39.97 60.90
C GLU A 132 33.09 -40.61 59.73
N GLN A 133 32.54 -41.81 59.91
CA GLN A 133 31.69 -42.48 58.91
C GLN A 133 30.47 -41.62 58.52
N MET A 134 29.73 -41.09 59.50
CA MET A 134 28.57 -40.22 59.24
C MET A 134 28.96 -38.91 58.53
N LEU A 135 30.13 -38.33 58.86
CA LEU A 135 30.65 -37.15 58.17
C LEU A 135 31.04 -37.46 56.72
N THR A 136 31.63 -38.64 56.45
CA THR A 136 31.92 -39.07 55.07
C THR A 136 30.63 -39.31 54.27
N GLU A 137 29.62 -39.99 54.84
CA GLU A 137 28.33 -40.21 54.19
C GLU A 137 27.62 -38.88 53.87
N LEU A 138 27.62 -37.94 54.82
CA LEU A 138 27.03 -36.61 54.60
C LEU A 138 27.81 -35.80 53.55
N ALA A 139 29.13 -35.93 53.47
CA ALA A 139 29.94 -35.28 52.44
C ALA A 139 29.68 -35.88 51.04
N GLU A 140 29.60 -37.21 50.94
CA GLU A 140 29.26 -37.91 49.70
C GLU A 140 27.85 -37.57 49.24
N ARG A 141 26.87 -37.57 50.15
CA ARG A 141 25.48 -37.21 49.85
C ARG A 141 25.34 -35.76 49.42
N ARG A 142 26.08 -34.82 50.03
CA ARG A 142 26.14 -33.43 49.54
C ARG A 142 26.69 -33.35 48.13
N LYS A 143 27.81 -34.02 47.85
CA LYS A 143 28.42 -34.06 46.52
C LYS A 143 27.50 -34.69 45.46
N GLN A 144 26.74 -35.72 45.81
CA GLN A 144 25.71 -36.32 44.95
C GLN A 144 24.58 -35.33 44.66
N MET A 145 23.98 -34.73 45.70
CA MET A 145 22.94 -33.71 45.55
C MET A 145 23.42 -32.50 44.72
N GLU A 146 24.65 -32.02 44.94
CA GLU A 146 25.25 -30.93 44.17
C GLU A 146 25.44 -31.31 42.69
N ALA A 147 25.87 -32.55 42.40
CA ALA A 147 26.00 -33.04 41.03
C ALA A 147 24.64 -33.25 40.34
N GLU A 148 23.63 -33.72 41.06
CA GLU A 148 22.25 -33.83 40.57
C GLU A 148 21.64 -32.44 40.29
N HIS A 149 21.78 -31.49 41.23
CA HIS A 149 21.34 -30.11 41.02
C HIS A 149 22.08 -29.43 39.86
N ALA A 150 23.40 -29.66 39.72
CA ALA A 150 24.16 -29.13 38.59
C ALA A 150 23.64 -29.67 37.25
N LYS A 151 23.39 -30.99 37.15
CA LYS A 151 22.79 -31.62 35.97
C LYS A 151 21.40 -31.07 35.67
N VAL A 152 20.49 -31.02 36.65
CA VAL A 152 19.14 -30.48 36.46
C VAL A 152 19.17 -29.02 36.00
N LEU A 153 20.12 -28.21 36.49
CA LEU A 153 20.31 -26.83 36.02
C LEU A 153 20.94 -26.76 34.62
N GLU A 154 21.80 -27.69 34.24
CA GLU A 154 22.36 -27.81 32.89
C GLU A 154 21.28 -28.24 31.89
N ASP A 155 20.54 -29.30 32.18
CA ASP A 155 19.42 -29.81 31.39
C ASP A 155 18.33 -28.74 31.22
N ALA A 156 17.93 -28.06 32.31
CA ALA A 156 16.94 -26.98 32.25
C ALA A 156 17.44 -25.76 31.43
N ARG A 157 18.74 -25.46 31.45
CA ARG A 157 19.33 -24.41 30.60
C ARG A 157 19.38 -24.82 29.13
N ALA A 158 19.76 -26.06 28.85
CA ALA A 158 19.80 -26.61 27.50
C ALA A 158 18.40 -26.65 26.88
N GLU A 159 17.39 -27.07 27.65
CA GLU A 159 15.99 -27.11 27.21
C GLU A 159 15.42 -25.70 27.02
N ALA A 160 15.69 -24.77 27.95
CA ALA A 160 15.30 -23.37 27.77
C ALA A 160 15.97 -22.74 26.53
N GLN A 161 17.22 -23.10 26.22
CA GLN A 161 17.88 -22.68 24.99
C GLN A 161 17.22 -23.26 23.73
N ARG A 162 16.88 -24.56 23.72
CA ARG A 162 16.14 -25.18 22.59
C ARG A 162 14.81 -24.48 22.34
N ILE A 163 13.99 -24.30 23.38
CA ILE A 163 12.70 -23.62 23.28
C ILE A 163 12.86 -22.19 22.74
N LEU A 164 13.90 -21.46 23.18
CA LEU A 164 14.18 -20.12 22.66
C LEU A 164 14.66 -20.12 21.21
N THR A 165 15.47 -21.10 20.78
CA THR A 165 15.90 -21.21 19.37
C THR A 165 14.74 -21.61 18.46
N GLU A 166 13.93 -22.60 18.85
CA GLU A 166 12.76 -23.05 18.09
C GLU A 166 11.72 -21.92 17.96
N ALA A 167 11.44 -21.19 19.06
CA ALA A 167 10.53 -20.05 19.03
C ALA A 167 11.07 -18.88 18.17
N ALA A 168 12.38 -18.67 18.13
CA ALA A 168 12.99 -17.67 17.25
C ALA A 168 12.92 -18.09 15.77
N GLU A 169 13.18 -19.37 15.46
CA GLU A 169 13.10 -19.92 14.10
C GLU A 169 11.67 -19.88 13.55
N GLU A 170 10.67 -20.27 14.35
CA GLU A 170 9.25 -20.19 13.96
C GLU A 170 8.75 -18.75 13.87
N ARG A 171 9.21 -17.82 14.74
CA ARG A 171 8.94 -16.38 14.55
C ARG A 171 9.50 -15.90 13.22
N ASP A 172 10.78 -16.12 12.95
CA ASP A 172 11.43 -15.66 11.72
C ASP A 172 10.81 -16.30 10.47
N ARG A 173 10.29 -17.52 10.59
CA ARG A 173 9.50 -18.18 9.54
C ARG A 173 8.18 -17.46 9.31
N LEU A 174 7.40 -17.22 10.36
CA LEU A 174 6.11 -16.53 10.27
C LEU A 174 6.26 -15.09 9.76
N ASP A 175 7.33 -14.39 10.14
CA ASP A 175 7.65 -13.06 9.64
C ASP A 175 7.94 -13.08 8.13
N ARG A 176 8.79 -14.03 7.66
CA ARG A 176 9.04 -14.23 6.21
C ARG A 176 7.77 -14.59 5.44
N GLU A 177 6.93 -15.49 5.98
CA GLU A 177 5.65 -15.84 5.36
C GLU A 177 4.67 -14.65 5.34
N ALA A 178 4.66 -13.80 6.37
CA ALA A 178 3.83 -12.60 6.42
C ALA A 178 4.32 -11.51 5.46
N GLU A 179 5.63 -11.32 5.33
CA GLU A 179 6.23 -10.39 4.38
C GLU A 179 5.97 -10.83 2.93
N GLN A 180 6.14 -12.11 2.61
CA GLN A 180 5.78 -12.67 1.30
C GLN A 180 4.29 -12.46 0.96
N ARG A 181 3.39 -12.69 1.93
CA ARG A 181 1.94 -12.44 1.74
C ARG A 181 1.64 -10.95 1.54
N ARG A 182 2.34 -10.05 2.24
CA ARG A 182 2.22 -8.59 2.03
C ARG A 182 2.65 -8.21 0.62
N THR A 183 3.82 -8.66 0.17
CA THR A 183 4.33 -8.40 -1.18
C THR A 183 3.37 -8.91 -2.25
N GLN A 184 2.86 -10.14 -2.11
CA GLN A 184 1.87 -10.69 -3.05
C GLN A 184 0.57 -9.86 -3.09
N ILE A 185 0.06 -9.43 -1.94
CA ILE A 185 -1.13 -8.58 -1.86
C ILE A 185 -0.88 -7.19 -2.47
N GLU A 186 0.31 -6.62 -2.29
CA GLU A 186 0.71 -5.34 -2.89
C GLU A 186 0.85 -5.45 -4.42
N GLU A 187 1.47 -6.53 -4.92
CA GLU A 187 1.57 -6.83 -6.36
C GLU A 187 0.19 -7.05 -7.00
N ASP A 188 -0.66 -7.91 -6.40
CA ASP A 188 -2.03 -8.16 -6.88
C ASP A 188 -2.88 -6.89 -6.85
N PHE A 189 -2.72 -6.05 -5.82
CA PHE A 189 -3.42 -4.77 -5.71
C PHE A 189 -2.95 -3.77 -6.77
N GLU A 190 -1.65 -3.65 -7.03
CA GLU A 190 -1.12 -2.79 -8.10
C GLU A 190 -1.58 -3.27 -9.49
N ILE A 191 -1.60 -4.58 -9.74
CA ILE A 191 -2.14 -5.18 -10.96
C ILE A 191 -3.64 -4.86 -11.09
N ALA A 192 -4.45 -5.10 -10.06
CA ALA A 192 -5.89 -4.82 -10.10
C ALA A 192 -6.20 -3.33 -10.26
N MET A 193 -5.44 -2.44 -9.59
CA MET A 193 -5.62 -1.00 -9.68
C MET A 193 -5.13 -0.42 -11.01
N SER A 194 -4.05 -0.96 -11.58
CA SER A 194 -3.58 -0.56 -12.92
C SER A 194 -4.57 -1.01 -13.99
N GLN A 195 -5.09 -2.24 -13.94
CA GLN A 195 -6.16 -2.73 -14.80
C GLN A 195 -7.39 -1.81 -14.71
N ARG A 196 -7.95 -1.61 -13.51
CA ARG A 196 -9.11 -0.73 -13.28
C ARG A 196 -8.87 0.71 -13.76
N ARG A 197 -7.65 1.24 -13.61
CA ARG A 197 -7.26 2.56 -14.14
C ARG A 197 -7.26 2.56 -15.67
N THR A 198 -6.72 1.54 -16.33
CA THR A 198 -6.73 1.43 -17.80
C THR A 198 -8.14 1.28 -18.35
N GLU A 199 -9.00 0.49 -17.71
CA GLU A 199 -10.42 0.36 -18.07
C GLU A 199 -11.17 1.67 -17.91
N ALA A 200 -10.99 2.37 -16.78
CA ALA A 200 -11.60 3.68 -16.55
C ALA A 200 -11.13 4.73 -17.57
N MET A 201 -9.84 4.76 -17.92
CA MET A 201 -9.33 5.63 -18.99
C MET A 201 -9.90 5.24 -20.36
N ARG A 202 -10.10 3.95 -20.63
CA ARG A 202 -10.72 3.47 -21.89
C ARG A 202 -12.18 3.90 -21.99
N VAL A 203 -12.96 3.74 -20.92
CA VAL A 203 -14.37 4.17 -20.86
C VAL A 203 -14.50 5.68 -20.99
N LEU A 204 -13.63 6.47 -20.35
CA LEU A 204 -13.60 7.93 -20.54
C LEU A 204 -13.26 8.31 -21.98
N ALA A 205 -12.25 7.68 -22.60
CA ALA A 205 -11.90 7.92 -24.00
C ALA A 205 -13.04 7.52 -24.98
N GLU A 206 -13.75 6.41 -24.70
CA GLU A 206 -14.95 6.01 -25.44
C GLU A 206 -16.09 7.03 -25.30
N GLN A 207 -16.33 7.54 -24.09
CA GLN A 207 -17.34 8.57 -23.83
C GLN A 207 -16.99 9.91 -24.49
N GLU A 208 -15.72 10.34 -24.44
CA GLU A 208 -15.23 11.53 -25.12
C GLU A 208 -15.34 11.40 -26.63
N ALA A 209 -14.93 10.26 -27.20
CA ALA A 209 -15.03 9.98 -28.63
C ALA A 209 -16.49 9.93 -29.11
N ALA A 210 -17.39 9.28 -28.34
CA ALA A 210 -18.81 9.26 -28.64
C ALA A 210 -19.43 10.66 -28.57
N SER A 211 -19.14 11.42 -27.50
CA SER A 211 -19.63 12.79 -27.32
C SER A 211 -19.15 13.72 -28.44
N LYS A 212 -17.89 13.58 -28.86
CA LYS A 212 -17.32 14.33 -29.98
C LYS A 212 -17.96 13.94 -31.31
N ALA A 213 -18.13 12.65 -31.58
CA ALA A 213 -18.80 12.17 -32.80
C ALA A 213 -20.27 12.63 -32.87
N GLU A 214 -20.98 12.68 -31.74
CA GLU A 214 -22.31 13.27 -31.70
C GLU A 214 -22.32 14.79 -31.92
N ALA A 215 -21.35 15.52 -31.36
CA ALA A 215 -21.23 16.95 -31.56
C ALA A 215 -20.91 17.28 -33.03
N GLU A 216 -19.97 16.54 -33.64
CA GLU A 216 -19.66 16.62 -35.07
C GLU A 216 -20.88 16.28 -35.94
N ARG A 217 -21.67 15.28 -35.56
CA ARG A 217 -22.95 14.94 -36.23
C ARG A 217 -23.95 16.09 -36.14
N ARG A 218 -24.23 16.62 -34.95
CA ARG A 218 -25.17 17.75 -34.75
C ARG A 218 -24.72 19.02 -35.48
N VAL A 219 -23.42 19.31 -35.49
CA VAL A 219 -22.86 20.44 -36.25
C VAL A 219 -23.02 20.22 -37.76
N ARG A 220 -22.81 18.99 -38.25
CA ARG A 220 -23.03 18.64 -39.66
C ARG A 220 -24.50 18.79 -40.05
N GLU A 221 -25.40 18.14 -39.33
CA GLU A 221 -26.86 18.22 -39.52
C GLU A 221 -27.32 19.68 -39.54
N ALA A 222 -26.96 20.48 -38.52
CA ALA A 222 -27.30 21.91 -38.48
C ALA A 222 -26.66 22.73 -39.61
N SER A 223 -25.46 22.35 -40.09
CA SER A 223 -24.81 23.03 -41.23
C SER A 223 -25.47 22.70 -42.57
N GLU A 224 -25.96 21.48 -42.73
CA GLU A 224 -26.70 20.98 -43.89
C GLU A 224 -28.11 21.60 -43.91
N GLU A 225 -28.82 21.62 -42.79
CA GLU A 225 -30.09 22.36 -42.62
C GLU A 225 -29.92 23.85 -42.90
N ALA A 226 -28.90 24.50 -42.33
CA ALA A 226 -28.63 25.90 -42.60
C ALA A 226 -28.23 26.15 -44.07
N ALA A 227 -27.59 25.20 -44.74
CA ALA A 227 -27.32 25.26 -46.18
C ALA A 227 -28.61 25.10 -47.01
N ALA A 228 -29.49 24.17 -46.64
CA ALA A 228 -30.79 23.96 -47.26
C ALA A 228 -31.71 25.18 -47.09
N ILE A 229 -31.77 25.78 -45.90
CA ILE A 229 -32.50 27.03 -45.64
C ILE A 229 -31.90 28.18 -46.45
N ARG A 230 -30.56 28.32 -46.52
CA ARG A 230 -29.91 29.34 -47.37
C ARG A 230 -30.22 29.12 -48.85
N ALA A 231 -30.27 27.88 -49.32
CA ALA A 231 -30.64 27.54 -50.69
C ALA A 231 -32.11 27.87 -50.98
N GLN A 232 -33.04 27.47 -50.10
CA GLN A 232 -34.47 27.83 -50.22
C GLN A 232 -34.67 29.36 -50.21
N VAL A 233 -33.99 30.08 -49.32
CA VAL A 233 -34.05 31.55 -49.27
C VAL A 233 -33.41 32.17 -50.53
N ALA A 234 -32.39 31.57 -51.12
CA ALA A 234 -31.82 32.01 -52.39
C ALA A 234 -32.78 31.75 -53.57
N ASP A 235 -33.43 30.59 -53.62
CA ASP A 235 -34.44 30.24 -54.63
C ASP A 235 -35.67 31.15 -54.53
N GLU A 236 -36.21 31.38 -53.33
CA GLU A 236 -37.33 32.30 -53.12
C GLU A 236 -36.94 33.75 -53.44
N LYS A 237 -35.71 34.18 -53.10
CA LYS A 237 -35.19 35.48 -53.55
C LYS A 237 -35.07 35.56 -55.07
N ALA A 238 -34.59 34.51 -55.74
CA ALA A 238 -34.46 34.46 -57.19
C ALA A 238 -35.84 34.48 -57.87
N LYS A 239 -36.84 33.75 -57.35
CA LYS A 239 -38.24 33.80 -57.80
C LYS A 239 -38.83 35.20 -57.61
N ALA A 240 -38.65 35.80 -56.42
CA ALA A 240 -39.15 37.14 -56.12
C ALA A 240 -38.47 38.21 -57.01
N GLN A 241 -37.16 38.10 -57.24
CA GLN A 241 -36.43 38.97 -58.16
C GLN A 241 -36.91 38.80 -59.60
N ALA A 242 -37.08 37.57 -60.07
CA ALA A 242 -37.63 37.29 -61.40
C ALA A 242 -39.07 37.81 -61.55
N GLU A 243 -39.90 37.76 -60.49
CA GLU A 243 -41.24 38.36 -60.52
C GLU A 243 -41.20 39.90 -60.51
N ILE A 244 -40.30 40.50 -59.72
CA ILE A 244 -40.07 41.96 -59.73
C ILE A 244 -39.57 42.41 -61.10
N GLU A 245 -38.65 41.68 -61.72
CA GLU A 245 -38.16 41.94 -63.07
C GLU A 245 -39.25 41.74 -64.12
N ARG A 246 -40.10 40.71 -64.00
CA ARG A 246 -41.28 40.52 -64.86
C ARG A 246 -42.24 41.71 -64.74
N ARG A 247 -42.65 42.09 -63.52
CA ARG A 247 -43.54 43.24 -63.30
C ARG A 247 -42.91 44.56 -63.77
N ARG A 248 -41.59 44.73 -63.58
CA ARG A 248 -40.84 45.89 -64.09
C ARG A 248 -40.80 45.91 -65.61
N ARG A 249 -40.61 44.76 -66.25
CA ARG A 249 -40.63 44.60 -67.70
C ARG A 249 -42.02 44.87 -68.27
N GLU A 250 -43.07 44.27 -67.69
CA GLU A 250 -44.48 44.55 -68.04
C GLU A 250 -44.80 46.03 -67.89
N SER A 251 -44.38 46.67 -66.78
CA SER A 251 -44.55 48.11 -66.57
C SER A 251 -43.78 48.98 -67.58
N ILE A 252 -42.57 48.58 -67.98
CA ILE A 252 -41.79 49.27 -69.03
C ILE A 252 -42.42 49.05 -70.40
N GLU A 253 -42.91 47.85 -70.71
CA GLU A 253 -43.59 47.52 -71.97
C GLU A 253 -44.93 48.28 -72.08
N ASP A 254 -45.71 48.38 -71.01
CA ASP A 254 -46.94 49.20 -70.98
C ASP A 254 -46.64 50.71 -71.01
N ALA A 255 -45.58 51.19 -70.36
CA ALA A 255 -45.14 52.58 -70.49
C ALA A 255 -44.65 52.90 -71.91
N ASN A 256 -43.99 51.95 -72.57
CA ASN A 256 -43.57 52.07 -73.97
C ASN A 256 -44.76 52.00 -74.93
N ARG A 257 -45.77 51.16 -74.68
CA ARG A 257 -47.05 51.17 -75.40
C ARG A 257 -47.72 52.52 -75.29
N ARG A 258 -47.95 53.03 -74.07
CA ARG A 258 -48.55 54.37 -73.84
C ARG A 258 -47.76 55.48 -74.54
N LYS A 259 -46.43 55.41 -74.55
CA LYS A 259 -45.60 56.35 -75.34
C LYS A 259 -45.83 56.18 -76.84
N GLN A 260 -45.85 54.95 -77.35
CA GLN A 260 -46.04 54.67 -78.77
C GLN A 260 -47.45 55.09 -79.24
N ASP A 261 -48.47 54.83 -78.44
CA ASP A 261 -49.85 55.23 -78.67
C ASP A 261 -49.96 56.77 -78.68
N SER A 262 -49.37 57.44 -77.67
CA SER A 262 -49.31 58.91 -77.59
C SER A 262 -48.52 59.54 -78.76
N ILE A 263 -47.43 58.91 -79.21
CA ILE A 263 -46.69 59.31 -80.42
C ILE A 263 -47.56 59.09 -81.66
N SER A 264 -48.33 58.01 -81.73
CA SER A 264 -49.24 57.75 -82.86
C SER A 264 -50.37 58.77 -82.92
N GLU A 265 -50.98 59.14 -81.77
CA GLU A 265 -51.98 60.21 -81.68
C GLU A 265 -51.38 61.58 -82.03
N ALA A 266 -50.18 61.89 -81.54
CA ALA A 266 -49.50 63.14 -81.87
C ALA A 266 -49.21 63.24 -83.38
N ASN A 267 -48.72 62.15 -83.99
CA ASN A 267 -48.49 62.08 -85.43
C ASN A 267 -49.79 62.11 -86.22
N ALA A 268 -50.88 61.50 -85.74
CA ALA A 268 -52.19 61.58 -86.36
C ALA A 268 -52.74 63.01 -86.35
N ARG A 269 -52.66 63.73 -85.22
CA ARG A 269 -53.04 65.16 -85.13
C ARG A 269 -52.17 66.05 -86.03
N VAL A 270 -50.86 65.76 -86.15
CA VAL A 270 -49.96 66.47 -87.07
C VAL A 270 -50.30 66.18 -88.53
N ALA A 271 -50.66 64.95 -88.88
CA ALA A 271 -51.10 64.59 -90.23
C ALA A 271 -52.44 65.27 -90.58
N GLU A 272 -53.43 65.21 -89.68
CA GLU A 272 -54.73 65.85 -89.83
C GLU A 272 -54.60 67.38 -89.99
N ALA A 273 -53.79 68.03 -89.14
CA ALA A 273 -53.48 69.46 -89.28
C ALA A 273 -52.73 69.79 -90.59
N SER A 274 -51.84 68.91 -91.05
CA SER A 274 -51.12 69.08 -92.31
C SER A 274 -52.02 68.93 -93.52
N ASP A 275 -52.98 68.02 -93.48
CA ASP A 275 -53.94 67.80 -94.56
C ASP A 275 -55.03 68.88 -94.59
N GLU A 276 -55.46 69.38 -93.43
CA GLU A 276 -56.32 70.57 -93.35
C GLU A 276 -55.60 71.84 -93.85
N ALA A 277 -54.30 71.99 -93.58
CA ALA A 277 -53.48 73.05 -94.14
C ALA A 277 -53.36 72.95 -95.67
N LYS A 278 -53.10 71.76 -96.22
CA LYS A 278 -53.10 71.52 -97.68
C LYS A 278 -54.48 71.83 -98.30
N ARG A 279 -55.58 71.52 -97.60
CA ARG A 279 -56.94 71.83 -98.05
C ARG A 279 -57.16 73.34 -98.17
N ARG A 280 -56.83 74.11 -97.12
CA ARG A 280 -56.92 75.58 -97.15
C ARG A 280 -56.03 76.23 -98.22
N VAL A 281 -54.86 75.66 -98.50
CA VAL A 281 -53.98 76.14 -99.59
C VAL A 281 -54.60 75.88 -100.97
N ARG A 282 -55.26 74.74 -101.20
CA ARG A 282 -56.02 74.49 -102.45
C ARG A 282 -57.21 75.42 -102.59
N GLU A 283 -58.04 75.55 -101.55
CA GLU A 283 -59.21 76.43 -101.54
C GLU A 283 -58.81 77.88 -101.87
N ALA A 284 -57.70 78.37 -101.31
CA ALA A 284 -57.17 79.72 -101.60
C ALA A 284 -56.61 79.87 -103.03
N ALA A 285 -55.96 78.84 -103.59
CA ALA A 285 -55.48 78.86 -104.97
C ALA A 285 -56.64 78.90 -105.98
N GLU A 286 -57.67 78.07 -105.77
CA GLU A 286 -58.88 78.04 -106.61
C GLU A 286 -59.70 79.34 -106.55
N GLU A 287 -59.60 80.11 -105.46
CA GLU A 287 -60.13 81.46 -105.39
C GLU A 287 -59.26 82.50 -106.13
N ALA A 288 -57.94 82.38 -106.07
CA ALA A 288 -57.03 83.27 -106.79
C ALA A 288 -57.23 83.15 -108.31
N ASP A 289 -57.31 81.92 -108.83
CA ASP A 289 -57.54 81.64 -110.25
C ASP A 289 -58.92 82.17 -110.71
N ARG A 290 -59.96 82.08 -109.87
CA ARG A 290 -61.26 82.69 -110.17
C ARG A 290 -61.18 84.21 -110.32
N ARG A 291 -60.48 84.91 -109.41
CA ARG A 291 -60.30 86.37 -109.47
C ARG A 291 -59.48 86.81 -110.70
N ILE A 292 -58.46 86.04 -111.08
CA ILE A 292 -57.65 86.31 -112.29
C ILE A 292 -58.52 86.18 -113.55
N ASN A 293 -59.29 85.09 -113.68
CA ASN A 293 -60.14 84.87 -114.85
C ASN A 293 -61.23 85.96 -115.02
N GLU A 294 -61.85 86.42 -113.94
CA GLU A 294 -62.79 87.56 -113.99
C GLU A 294 -62.11 88.88 -114.42
N ALA A 295 -60.90 89.14 -113.95
CA ALA A 295 -60.15 90.33 -114.34
C ALA A 295 -59.79 90.31 -115.83
N THR A 296 -59.36 89.15 -116.34
CA THR A 296 -59.04 88.96 -117.77
C THR A 296 -60.27 89.16 -118.66
N ALA A 297 -61.43 88.65 -118.26
CA ALA A 297 -62.70 88.85 -118.99
C ALA A 297 -63.10 90.34 -119.07
N LYS A 298 -62.93 91.10 -117.98
CA LYS A 298 -63.21 92.56 -117.94
C LYS A 298 -62.25 93.37 -118.83
N VAL A 299 -61.00 92.94 -119.00
CA VAL A 299 -60.02 93.57 -119.90
C VAL A 299 -60.36 93.34 -121.39
N GLU A 300 -60.87 92.17 -121.75
CA GLU A 300 -61.29 91.86 -123.12
C GLU A 300 -62.54 92.66 -123.55
N GLU A 301 -63.52 92.85 -122.66
CA GLU A 301 -64.69 93.70 -122.95
C GLU A 301 -64.29 95.17 -123.22
N LEU A 302 -63.37 95.72 -122.42
CA LEU A 302 -62.85 97.08 -122.64
C LEU A 302 -62.07 97.23 -123.96
N ARG A 303 -61.38 96.17 -124.42
CA ARG A 303 -60.73 96.14 -125.74
C ARG A 303 -61.74 96.18 -126.88
N LYS A 304 -62.83 95.43 -126.80
CA LYS A 304 -63.90 95.45 -127.82
C LYS A 304 -64.57 96.82 -127.93
N LEU A 305 -64.80 97.51 -126.81
CA LEU A 305 -65.36 98.86 -126.82
C LEU A 305 -64.42 99.86 -127.52
N ARG A 306 -63.12 99.79 -127.23
CA ARG A 306 -62.08 100.64 -127.84
C ARG A 306 -61.97 100.43 -129.36
N ALA A 307 -62.03 99.18 -129.84
CA ALA A 307 -61.98 98.88 -131.27
C ALA A 307 -63.17 99.49 -132.05
N ARG A 308 -64.36 99.54 -131.42
CA ARG A 308 -65.58 100.09 -132.04
C ARG A 308 -65.52 101.60 -132.23
N ILE A 309 -64.92 102.33 -131.29
CA ILE A 309 -64.74 103.79 -131.35
C ILE A 309 -63.67 104.17 -132.36
N ALA A 310 -62.58 103.41 -132.46
CA ALA A 310 -61.50 103.65 -133.42
C ALA A 310 -62.01 103.60 -134.88
N ALA A 311 -62.87 102.63 -135.21
CA ALA A 311 -63.38 102.45 -136.57
C ALA A 311 -64.23 103.64 -137.08
N GLN A 312 -65.01 104.30 -136.21
CA GLN A 312 -65.89 105.40 -136.62
C GLN A 312 -65.14 106.73 -136.81
N VAL A 313 -64.05 106.98 -136.07
CA VAL A 313 -63.19 108.15 -136.27
C VAL A 313 -62.37 108.03 -137.57
N GLN A 314 -62.07 106.81 -138.01
CA GLN A 314 -61.34 106.55 -139.25
C GLN A 314 -62.19 106.83 -140.50
N ALA A 315 -63.50 106.57 -140.44
CA ALA A 315 -64.44 106.84 -141.54
C ALA A 315 -64.68 108.35 -141.80
N ALA A 316 -64.57 109.19 -140.77
CA ALA A 316 -64.70 110.65 -140.90
C ALA A 316 -63.41 111.37 -141.33
N ARG A 317 -62.29 110.64 -141.46
CA ARG A 317 -60.95 111.20 -141.79
C ARG A 317 -60.43 110.86 -143.18
N SER A 318 -61.11 110.00 -143.92
CA SER A 318 -60.77 109.68 -145.31
C SER A 318 -61.64 110.48 -146.29
N MET A 319 -61.02 111.28 -147.16
CA MET A 319 -61.62 111.90 -148.35
C MET A 319 -62.56 113.11 -148.14
N LEU A 320 -62.28 113.93 -147.12
CA LEU A 320 -62.29 115.40 -147.27
C LEU A 320 -60.86 115.95 -147.10
N ALA A 321 -59.90 115.19 -147.66
CA ALA A 321 -58.46 115.39 -147.50
C ALA A 321 -57.66 115.09 -148.79
N GLU A 322 -58.28 115.27 -149.96
CA GLU A 322 -57.55 115.26 -151.26
C GLU A 322 -58.13 116.30 -152.25
N ALA A 323 -58.46 117.47 -151.71
CA ALA A 323 -58.50 118.78 -152.36
C ALA A 323 -58.71 119.78 -151.22
N GLU A 324 -57.81 120.68 -150.83
CA GLU A 324 -56.53 121.17 -151.32
C GLU A 324 -56.04 122.12 -150.20
N ALA A 325 -54.90 122.77 -150.33
CA ALA A 325 -54.59 124.06 -149.68
C ALA A 325 -54.98 124.29 -148.18
N ALA A 326 -54.00 124.19 -147.28
CA ALA A 326 -53.53 125.37 -146.51
C ALA A 326 -52.36 125.05 -145.54
N LEU A 327 -51.18 125.59 -145.87
CA LEU A 327 -50.19 126.22 -144.97
C LEU A 327 -49.73 125.48 -143.68
N GLY A 328 -48.46 125.04 -143.69
CA GLY A 328 -47.76 124.47 -142.53
C GLY A 328 -47.05 125.45 -141.57
N HIS A 329 -46.16 124.86 -140.73
CA HIS A 329 -45.37 125.43 -139.61
C HIS A 329 -46.18 125.65 -138.30
N SER A 330 -45.72 125.36 -137.06
CA SER A 330 -44.41 124.87 -136.54
C SER A 330 -44.48 124.29 -135.09
N GLU A 331 -43.55 123.36 -134.77
CA GLU A 331 -42.70 123.22 -133.53
C GLU A 331 -43.15 122.82 -132.06
N THR A 332 -42.36 121.89 -131.47
CA THR A 332 -41.91 121.76 -130.01
C THR A 332 -42.90 121.39 -128.87
N ARG A 333 -42.57 120.89 -127.64
CA ARG A 333 -41.42 120.14 -126.97
C ARG A 333 -41.86 119.57 -125.57
N ASN A 334 -40.99 118.74 -124.92
CA ASN A 334 -40.84 118.29 -123.49
C ASN A 334 -41.67 118.97 -122.36
N GLY A 335 -42.04 118.40 -121.20
CA GLY A 335 -41.31 117.70 -120.09
C GLY A 335 -42.06 117.97 -118.74
N ASP A 336 -41.68 117.59 -117.51
CA ASP A 336 -40.59 116.73 -116.97
C ASP A 336 -40.99 116.00 -115.63
N SER A 337 -40.30 116.14 -114.47
CA SER A 337 -40.37 115.19 -113.32
C SER A 337 -40.26 115.72 -111.84
N GLY A 338 -40.52 114.85 -110.84
CA GLY A 338 -40.12 114.92 -109.40
C GLY A 338 -41.01 115.70 -108.40
N GLU A 339 -41.05 115.47 -107.07
CA GLU A 339 -40.58 114.35 -106.20
C GLU A 339 -41.20 114.41 -104.75
N ALA A 340 -41.30 113.25 -104.07
CA ALA A 340 -41.25 112.97 -102.60
C ALA A 340 -42.23 113.52 -101.49
N LYS A 341 -42.69 112.53 -100.66
CA LYS A 341 -42.87 112.48 -99.17
C LYS A 341 -44.14 112.98 -98.44
N GLY A 342 -44.64 112.18 -97.47
CA GLY A 342 -45.34 112.74 -96.28
C GLY A 342 -46.41 111.94 -95.50
N LYS A 343 -46.07 110.77 -94.91
CA LYS A 343 -46.61 110.12 -93.67
C LYS A 343 -47.95 110.57 -93.00
N ALA A 344 -48.77 109.56 -92.63
CA ALA A 344 -49.52 109.36 -91.35
C ALA A 344 -51.03 109.04 -91.50
N GLY A 345 -51.50 107.96 -90.84
CA GLY A 345 -52.90 107.51 -90.79
C GLY A 345 -53.07 106.31 -89.84
N THR A 346 -54.23 106.18 -89.19
CA THR A 346 -54.46 105.42 -87.94
C THR A 346 -55.53 104.33 -88.06
N ALA A 347 -55.43 103.27 -87.23
CA ALA A 347 -56.43 102.21 -86.97
C ALA A 347 -56.83 101.33 -88.18
N ASP A 348 -57.29 100.08 -88.04
CA ASP A 348 -57.84 99.35 -86.88
C ASP A 348 -57.59 97.81 -86.98
N THR A 349 -57.74 97.08 -85.86
CA THR A 349 -57.81 95.61 -85.66
C THR A 349 -56.74 94.67 -86.26
N SER A 350 -56.08 93.88 -85.40
CA SER A 350 -55.77 92.46 -85.71
C SER A 350 -55.50 91.61 -84.47
N ASP A 351 -55.89 90.34 -84.63
CA ASP A 351 -55.82 89.16 -83.75
C ASP A 351 -54.40 88.76 -83.26
N LYS A 352 -54.39 87.97 -82.15
CA LYS A 352 -53.65 86.70 -81.96
C LYS A 352 -52.65 86.53 -80.78
N ALA A 353 -52.87 85.43 -80.05
CA ALA A 353 -51.94 84.53 -79.34
C ALA A 353 -51.55 84.72 -77.84
N ALA A 354 -51.87 83.68 -77.05
CA ALA A 354 -51.00 82.90 -76.13
C ALA A 354 -51.28 82.86 -74.59
N LYS A 355 -51.17 81.63 -74.03
CA LYS A 355 -51.23 81.21 -72.59
C LYS A 355 -52.63 81.26 -71.93
N PRO A 356 -52.99 80.38 -70.94
CA PRO A 356 -52.23 79.82 -69.78
C PRO A 356 -51.80 78.33 -69.97
N SER A 357 -51.20 77.56 -69.05
CA SER A 357 -51.29 77.43 -67.57
C SER A 357 -49.96 76.95 -66.94
N ASP A 358 -49.62 77.38 -65.72
CA ASP A 358 -49.71 76.68 -64.40
C ASP A 358 -48.52 75.74 -64.10
N ASN A 359 -47.86 75.93 -62.94
CA ASN A 359 -46.69 75.15 -62.50
C ASN A 359 -46.21 75.50 -61.05
N GLY A 360 -45.66 74.52 -60.32
CA GLY A 360 -44.90 74.69 -59.05
C GLY A 360 -45.69 74.34 -57.77
N GLU A 361 -45.54 73.21 -57.04
CA GLU A 361 -44.40 72.34 -56.64
C GLU A 361 -43.79 72.69 -55.26
N VAL A 362 -43.28 71.66 -54.54
CA VAL A 362 -42.30 71.67 -53.41
C VAL A 362 -42.80 71.42 -51.95
N SER A 363 -42.60 70.17 -51.50
CA SER A 363 -42.13 69.60 -50.19
C SER A 363 -42.49 70.16 -48.79
N GLY A 364 -42.61 69.24 -47.80
CA GLY A 364 -41.98 69.43 -46.47
C GLY A 364 -42.59 68.72 -45.23
N GLN A 365 -41.94 67.63 -44.76
CA GLN A 365 -41.88 67.10 -43.37
C GLN A 365 -43.21 66.72 -42.63
N PRO A 366 -43.17 65.91 -41.54
CA PRO A 366 -42.74 66.39 -40.22
C PRO A 366 -41.86 65.42 -39.37
N ASP A 367 -41.22 65.98 -38.34
CA ASP A 367 -40.57 65.27 -37.21
C ASP A 367 -41.59 64.74 -36.16
N GLY A 368 -41.18 63.87 -35.21
CA GLY A 368 -42.12 63.45 -34.14
C GLY A 368 -41.77 62.39 -33.07
N THR A 369 -40.53 62.33 -32.54
CA THR A 369 -40.14 62.05 -31.12
C THR A 369 -40.72 60.88 -30.23
N ALA A 370 -39.82 60.32 -29.37
CA ALA A 370 -40.03 59.60 -28.08
C ALA A 370 -40.39 58.09 -28.13
N PRO A 371 -40.00 57.22 -27.15
CA PRO A 371 -39.84 57.37 -25.67
C PRO A 371 -38.37 57.33 -25.17
N SER A 372 -37.96 57.78 -23.97
CA SER A 372 -38.37 57.58 -22.56
C SER A 372 -37.79 56.34 -21.85
N ASN A 373 -37.15 56.57 -20.70
CA ASN A 373 -36.46 55.62 -19.81
C ASN A 373 -37.35 54.53 -19.18
N GLY A 374 -36.70 53.43 -18.73
CA GLY A 374 -37.23 52.48 -17.74
C GLY A 374 -36.10 51.70 -17.06
N ASN A 375 -36.10 51.63 -15.73
CA ASN A 375 -35.03 51.06 -14.88
C ASN A 375 -35.55 49.85 -14.07
N ASN A 376 -34.64 49.16 -13.36
CA ASN A 376 -34.80 48.04 -12.39
C ASN A 376 -34.27 46.69 -12.95
N ALA A 377 -33.33 45.95 -12.33
CA ALA A 377 -33.05 45.59 -10.93
C ALA A 377 -33.87 44.40 -10.41
N ASP A 378 -33.20 43.25 -10.22
CA ASP A 378 -33.35 42.35 -9.06
C ASP A 378 -32.26 41.24 -9.03
N GLN A 379 -31.89 40.81 -7.82
CA GLN A 379 -31.17 39.55 -7.53
C GLN A 379 -32.12 38.59 -6.77
N PRO A 380 -31.79 37.31 -6.55
CA PRO A 380 -31.13 37.00 -5.27
C PRO A 380 -30.14 35.80 -5.26
N THR A 381 -29.40 35.72 -4.15
CA THR A 381 -28.37 34.75 -3.78
C THR A 381 -28.93 33.45 -3.18
N VAL A 382 -28.18 32.33 -3.26
CA VAL A 382 -28.37 31.13 -2.41
C VAL A 382 -27.03 30.66 -1.85
N GLN A 383 -26.96 30.42 -0.53
CA GLN A 383 -25.83 29.79 0.17
C GLN A 383 -26.15 28.33 0.51
N VAL A 384 -25.11 27.48 0.59
CA VAL A 384 -25.22 26.04 0.92
C VAL A 384 -24.48 25.77 2.25
N PRO A 385 -25.06 25.02 3.21
CA PRO A 385 -24.40 24.68 4.47
C PRO A 385 -23.45 23.47 4.35
N THR A 386 -22.38 23.49 5.14
CA THR A 386 -21.35 22.42 5.23
C THR A 386 -21.75 21.31 6.21
N ALA A 387 -21.43 20.05 5.85
CA ALA A 387 -21.67 18.88 6.69
C ALA A 387 -20.54 18.59 7.69
N ALA A 388 -20.87 17.92 8.80
CA ALA A 388 -19.98 17.67 9.94
C ALA A 388 -19.33 16.27 9.92
N THR A 389 -18.15 16.16 10.54
CA THR A 389 -17.36 14.92 10.67
C THR A 389 -17.41 14.36 12.10
N PRO A 390 -17.66 13.06 12.33
CA PRO A 390 -17.48 12.43 13.64
C PRO A 390 -16.05 11.89 13.85
N LYS A 391 -15.58 11.91 15.10
CA LYS A 391 -14.31 11.28 15.53
C LYS A 391 -14.50 9.82 15.95
N PRO A 392 -13.49 8.95 15.83
CA PRO A 392 -13.52 7.59 16.38
C PRO A 392 -13.22 7.56 17.89
N THR A 393 -13.79 6.57 18.55
CA THR A 393 -13.48 6.13 19.93
C THR A 393 -12.25 5.22 19.97
N HIS A 394 -11.54 5.23 21.09
CA HIS A 394 -10.56 4.19 21.44
C HIS A 394 -11.01 3.51 22.74
N GLU A 395 -10.94 2.18 22.74
CA GLU A 395 -10.91 1.32 23.94
C GLU A 395 -9.50 1.27 24.54
#